data_AF-X1SQU2-F1
#
_entry.id   AF-X1SQU2-F1
#
_cell.length_a   1.000
_cell.length_b   1.000
_cell.length_c   1.000
_cell.angle_alpha   90.00
_cell.angle_beta   90.00
_cell.angle_gamma   90.00
#
_symmetry.space_group_name_H-M   'P 1'
#
loop_
_entity.id
_entity.type
_entity.pdbx_description
1 polymer ?
#
loop_
_entity_poly.entity_id
_entity_poly.type
_entity_poly.pdbx_seq_one_letter_code
_entity_poly.pdbx_strand_id
1 'polypeptide(L)'
;MAIISNITDELKAHHKGKLDFYMLRGILPVVRSWPKRRKTPFRPRELEAQGVFGILSKNTTFIQDKVREAWIVESIGKRPR
;
A
#
# COMPACT_ATOMS: atom_id res chain seq x y z
N MET A 1 9.16 2.89 -0.35
CA MET A 1 10.50 2.26 -0.25
C MET A 1 11.49 3.38 -0.50
N ALA A 2 12.53 3.48 0.31
CA ALA A 2 13.56 4.51 0.16
C ALA A 2 14.94 3.85 0.13
N ILE A 3 15.86 4.47 -0.62
CA ILE A 3 17.27 4.10 -0.66
C ILE A 3 17.93 4.78 0.54
N ILE A 4 18.77 4.04 1.26
CA ILE A 4 19.52 4.55 2.42
C ILE A 4 21.00 4.29 2.19
N SER A 5 21.86 5.02 2.90
CA SER A 5 23.31 4.91 2.72
C SER A 5 23.87 3.60 3.30
N ASN A 6 23.40 3.19 4.48
CA ASN A 6 23.87 1.99 5.15
C ASN A 6 22.80 1.40 6.08
N ILE A 7 22.88 0.10 6.37
CA ILE A 7 22.01 -0.61 7.32
C ILE A 7 22.85 -0.99 8.55
N THR A 8 22.56 -0.38 9.70
CA THR A 8 23.20 -0.73 10.98
C THR A 8 22.25 -1.55 11.87
N ASP A 9 22.81 -2.30 12.81
CA ASP A 9 22.02 -3.12 13.73
C ASP A 9 21.24 -2.28 14.74
N GLU A 10 21.79 -1.14 15.16
CA GLU A 10 21.08 -0.14 15.99
C GLU A 10 19.84 0.39 15.28
N LEU A 11 19.97 0.70 13.99
CA LEU A 11 18.88 1.24 13.17
C LEU A 11 17.77 0.19 12.95
N LYS A 12 18.15 -1.08 12.75
CA LYS A 12 17.21 -2.21 12.74
C LYS A 12 16.51 -2.38 14.07
N ALA A 13 17.23 -2.30 15.19
CA ALA A 13 16.67 -2.47 16.52
C ALA A 13 15.67 -1.36 16.86
N HIS A 14 16.04 -0.09 16.60
CA HIS A 14 15.21 1.07 16.89
C HIS A 14 13.87 1.07 16.11
N HIS A 15 13.88 0.55 14.88
CA HIS A 15 12.69 0.54 14.02
C HIS A 15 12.07 -0.85 13.83
N LYS A 16 12.42 -1.82 14.69
CA LYS A 16 11.88 -3.18 14.66
C LYS A 16 10.35 -3.16 14.68
N GLY A 17 9.73 -3.85 13.72
CA GLY A 17 8.27 -3.93 13.60
C GLY A 17 7.59 -2.71 12.97
N LYS A 18 8.34 -1.64 12.65
CA LYS A 18 7.84 -0.45 11.93
C LYS A 18 8.45 -0.33 10.54
N LEU A 19 9.75 -0.60 10.44
CA LEU A 19 10.49 -0.57 9.19
C LEU A 19 11.24 -1.89 9.00
N ASP A 20 11.50 -2.19 7.74
CA ASP A 20 12.21 -3.38 7.30
C ASP A 20 13.36 -2.94 6.39
N PHE A 21 14.57 -3.34 6.76
CA PHE A 21 15.82 -2.94 6.13
C PHE A 21 16.46 -4.15 5.46
N TYR A 22 16.74 -4.06 4.17
CA TYR A 22 17.32 -5.16 3.41
C TYR A 22 18.16 -4.68 2.23
N MET A 23 18.98 -5.60 1.69
CA MET A 23 19.76 -5.36 0.48
C MET A 23 18.92 -5.71 -0.76
N LEU A 24 18.52 -4.71 -1.54
CA LEU A 24 17.87 -4.91 -2.82
C LEU A 24 18.89 -5.47 -3.82
N ARG A 25 18.59 -6.65 -4.39
CA ARG A 25 19.49 -7.40 -5.29
C ARG A 25 20.86 -7.71 -4.68
N GLY A 26 20.98 -7.69 -3.34
CA GLY A 26 22.24 -7.89 -2.64
C GLY A 26 23.21 -6.70 -2.67
N ILE A 27 22.86 -5.57 -3.32
CA ILE A 27 23.79 -4.45 -3.56
C ILE A 27 23.29 -3.16 -2.90
N LEU A 28 22.00 -2.87 -2.99
CA LEU A 28 21.47 -1.55 -2.63
C LEU A 28 20.75 -1.60 -1.28
N PRO A 29 21.25 -0.92 -0.23
CA PRO A 29 20.56 -0.87 1.04
C PRO A 29 19.27 -0.03 0.91
N VAL A 30 18.15 -0.64 1.30
CA VAL A 30 16.81 -0.04 1.21
C VAL A 30 16.01 -0.24 2.48
N VAL A 31 15.09 0.70 2.71
CA VAL A 31 14.09 0.65 3.77
C VAL A 31 12.67 0.64 3.21
N ARG A 32 11.80 -0.14 3.84
CA ARG A 32 10.36 -0.15 3.59
C ARG A 32 9.57 -0.17 4.89
N SER A 33 8.29 0.20 4.84
CA SER A 33 7.35 0.02 5.95
C SER A 33 7.08 -1.45 6.23
N TRP A 34 7.07 -1.81 7.51
CA TRP A 34 6.66 -3.12 8.02
C TRP A 34 5.22 -3.04 8.61
N PRO A 35 4.40 -4.10 8.48
CA PRO A 35 4.61 -5.25 7.61
C PRO A 35 4.64 -4.81 6.15
N LYS A 36 5.35 -5.59 5.31
CA LYS A 36 5.24 -5.40 3.86
C LYS A 36 3.75 -5.43 3.53
N ARG A 37 3.20 -4.31 3.07
CA ARG A 37 1.79 -4.22 2.69
C ARG A 37 1.54 -5.38 1.76
N ARG A 38 0.70 -6.33 2.18
CA ARG A 38 0.31 -7.43 1.30
C ARG A 38 -0.33 -6.72 0.10
N LYS A 39 0.22 -6.90 -1.09
CA LYS A 39 -0.59 -6.86 -2.32
C LYS A 39 -1.52 -8.07 -2.16
N THR A 40 -2.49 -8.03 -1.26
CA THR A 40 -3.40 -9.16 -1.13
C THR A 40 -4.03 -9.29 -2.50
N PRO A 41 -3.99 -10.47 -3.14
CA PRO A 41 -4.93 -10.71 -4.22
C PRO A 41 -6.28 -10.51 -3.56
N PHE A 42 -6.98 -9.48 -4.01
CA PHE A 42 -8.40 -9.37 -3.79
C PHE A 42 -8.96 -10.78 -4.05
N ARG A 43 -9.74 -11.32 -3.09
CA ARG A 43 -10.42 -12.62 -3.29
C ARG A 43 -11.01 -12.61 -4.70
N PRO A 44 -11.14 -13.73 -5.43
CA PRO A 44 -11.55 -13.69 -6.85
C PRO A 44 -12.72 -12.72 -7.14
N ARG A 45 -13.73 -12.70 -6.26
CA ARG A 45 -14.86 -11.75 -6.28
C ARG A 45 -14.49 -10.27 -6.13
N GLU A 46 -13.54 -9.94 -5.28
CA GLU A 46 -13.04 -8.56 -5.08
C GLU A 46 -12.21 -8.10 -6.30
N LEU A 47 -11.53 -9.03 -7.00
CA LEU A 47 -10.75 -8.73 -8.20
C LEU A 47 -11.66 -8.47 -9.41
N GLU A 48 -12.73 -9.26 -9.55
CA GLU A 48 -13.82 -9.03 -10.50
C GLU A 48 -14.51 -7.69 -10.25
N ALA A 49 -14.85 -7.39 -8.99
CA ALA A 49 -15.44 -6.11 -8.61
C ALA A 49 -14.53 -4.93 -8.98
N GLN A 50 -13.22 -5.05 -8.79
CA GLN A 50 -12.26 -4.02 -9.21
C GLN A 50 -12.12 -3.87 -10.71
N GLY A 51 -12.15 -4.97 -11.46
CA GLY A 51 -12.13 -4.95 -12.92
C GLY A 51 -13.35 -4.20 -13.47
N VAL A 52 -14.55 -4.57 -12.99
CA VAL A 52 -15.81 -3.91 -13.36
C VAL A 52 -15.79 -2.43 -12.96
N PHE A 53 -15.32 -2.12 -11.76
CA PHE A 53 -15.18 -0.76 -11.28
C PHE A 53 -14.19 0.07 -12.13
N GLY A 54 -13.06 -0.52 -12.53
CA GLY A 54 -12.08 0.10 -13.41
C GLY A 54 -12.61 0.38 -14.82
N ILE A 55 -13.55 -0.43 -15.32
CA ILE A 55 -14.22 -0.20 -16.61
C ILE A 55 -15.27 0.91 -16.46
N LEU A 56 -16.12 0.84 -15.44
CA LEU A 56 -17.18 1.83 -15.19
C LEU A 56 -16.60 3.23 -14.94
N SER A 57 -15.53 3.34 -14.16
CA SER A 57 -14.87 4.63 -13.89
C SER A 57 -14.35 5.30 -15.17
N LYS A 58 -13.83 4.56 -16.15
CA LYS A 58 -13.33 5.13 -17.41
C LYS A 58 -14.44 5.70 -18.30
N ASN A 59 -15.63 5.12 -18.23
CA ASN A 59 -16.74 5.43 -19.13
C ASN A 59 -17.74 6.43 -18.54
N THR A 60 -17.59 6.81 -17.27
CA THR A 60 -18.58 7.65 -16.58
C THR A 60 -17.89 8.70 -15.73
N THR A 61 -17.75 9.91 -16.28
CA THR A 61 -17.10 11.06 -15.65
C THR A 61 -17.73 11.40 -14.29
N PHE A 62 -19.05 11.34 -14.19
CA PHE A 62 -19.80 11.62 -12.94
C PHE A 62 -19.64 10.53 -11.85
N ILE A 63 -19.35 9.28 -12.23
CA ILE A 63 -19.10 8.19 -11.27
C ILE A 63 -17.73 8.36 -10.64
N GLN A 64 -16.73 8.86 -11.38
CA GLN A 64 -15.39 9.10 -10.82
C GLN A 64 -15.45 10.05 -9.62
N ASP A 65 -16.21 11.15 -9.73
CA ASP A 65 -16.32 12.13 -8.65
C ASP A 65 -17.10 11.58 -7.45
N LYS A 66 -18.26 10.96 -7.67
CA LYS A 66 -19.08 10.39 -6.59
C LYS A 66 -18.38 9.24 -5.87
N VAL A 67 -17.63 8.41 -6.59
CA VAL A 67 -16.87 7.34 -5.95
C VAL A 67 -15.62 7.86 -5.26
N ARG A 68 -14.95 8.88 -5.82
CA ARG A 68 -13.85 9.56 -5.13
C ARG A 68 -14.34 10.20 -3.83
N GLU A 69 -15.49 10.87 -3.84
CA GLU A 69 -16.16 11.41 -2.64
C GLU A 69 -16.45 10.29 -1.63
N ALA A 70 -17.12 9.22 -2.04
CA ALA A 70 -17.43 8.08 -1.17
C ALA A 70 -16.18 7.42 -0.59
N TRP A 71 -15.13 7.26 -1.40
CA TRP A 71 -13.84 6.74 -0.94
C TRP A 71 -13.23 7.67 0.11
N ILE A 72 -13.15 8.98 -0.13
CA ILE A 72 -12.60 9.96 0.82
C ILE A 72 -13.38 9.92 2.15
N VAL A 73 -14.71 9.92 2.09
CA VAL A 73 -15.58 9.85 3.27
C VAL A 73 -15.33 8.57 4.06
N GLU A 74 -15.27 7.41 3.40
CA GLU A 74 -15.06 6.12 4.05
C GLU A 74 -13.61 5.87 4.52
N SER A 75 -12.64 6.64 4.01
CA SER A 75 -11.22 6.50 4.37
C SER A 75 -10.78 7.39 5.53
N ILE A 76 -11.57 8.41 5.89
CA ILE A 76 -11.36 9.19 7.13
C ILE A 76 -12.03 8.46 8.29
N GLY A 77 -11.25 7.84 9.17
CA GLY A 77 -11.72 7.41 10.50
C GLY A 77 -11.90 5.91 10.73
N LYS A 78 -11.69 5.02 9.75
CA LYS A 78 -11.66 3.57 10.03
C LYS A 78 -10.35 3.16 10.70
N ARG A 79 -10.28 3.38 12.02
CA ARG A 79 -9.35 2.66 12.89
C ARG A 79 -9.70 1.17 12.85
N PRO A 80 -8.72 0.26 12.79
CA PRO A 80 -8.99 -1.17 12.87
C PRO A 80 -9.62 -1.47 14.25
N ARG A 81 -10.75 -2.18 14.25
CA ARG A 81 -11.21 -2.94 15.42
C ARG A 81 -10.43 -4.25 15.51
#